data_AF-A0A532AXL0-F1
#
_entry.id   AF-A0A532AXL0-F1
#
_cell.length_a   1.000
_cell.length_b   1.000
_cell.length_c   1.000
_cell.angle_alpha   90.00
_cell.angle_beta   90.00
_cell.angle_gamma   90.00
#
_symmetry.space_group_name_H-M   'P 1'
#
loop_
_entity.id
_entity.type
_entity.pdbx_description
1 polymer ?
#
loop_
_entity_poly.entity_id
_entity_poly.type
_entity_poly.pdbx_seq_one_letter_code
_entity_poly.pdbx_strand_id
1 'polypeptide(L)'
;MKTWQRSLMAAFALLALFGGVAYAQAPGASPVEFPYTGNRTAVWIVAQLHILFAGFILGAPIFVVISEWLGYRKQDPRYDRLAKEVTKVTVILYSMTALTGGLFIFVLLATYPQFTTWLINHFYLLFAGYRRGL
;
A
#
# COMPACT_ATOMS: atom_id res chain seq x y z
N MET A 1 18.14 -12.04 -47.46
CA MET A 1 18.78 -12.16 -46.13
C MET A 1 19.67 -13.39 -46.12
N LYS A 2 20.96 -13.26 -45.76
CA LYS A 2 21.92 -14.37 -45.77
C LYS A 2 21.51 -15.43 -44.73
N THR A 3 21.63 -16.71 -45.06
CA THR A 3 21.26 -17.83 -44.18
C THR A 3 21.92 -17.76 -42.80
N TRP A 4 23.15 -17.23 -42.72
CA TRP A 4 23.87 -16.99 -41.47
C TRP A 4 23.19 -15.98 -40.52
N GLN A 5 22.54 -14.94 -41.05
CA GLN A 5 21.78 -13.99 -40.23
C GLN A 5 20.52 -14.64 -39.64
N ARG A 6 19.87 -15.54 -40.39
CA ARG A 6 18.69 -16.28 -39.90
C ARG A 6 19.07 -17.20 -38.74
N SER A 7 20.23 -17.85 -38.82
CA SER A 7 20.75 -18.70 -37.75
C SER A 7 21.11 -17.92 -36.50
N LEU A 8 21.72 -16.73 -36.64
CA LEU A 8 22.01 -15.85 -35.50
C LEU A 8 20.75 -15.32 -34.81
N MET A 9 19.74 -14.93 -35.59
CA MET A 9 18.46 -14.48 -35.05
C MET A 9 17.73 -15.62 -34.34
N ALA A 10 17.77 -16.84 -34.88
CA ALA A 10 17.19 -18.02 -34.24
C ALA A 10 17.91 -18.36 -32.93
N ALA A 11 19.24 -18.30 -32.90
CA ALA A 11 20.02 -18.51 -31.68
C ALA A 11 19.74 -17.45 -30.61
N PHE A 12 19.62 -16.17 -31.01
CA PHE A 12 19.27 -15.08 -30.10
C PHE A 12 17.84 -15.20 -29.57
N ALA A 13 16.89 -15.60 -30.41
CA ALA A 13 15.51 -15.88 -29.99
C ALA A 13 15.44 -17.08 -29.02
N LEU A 14 16.23 -18.14 -29.27
CA LEU A 14 16.36 -19.27 -28.35
C LEU A 14 16.98 -18.85 -27.01
N LEU A 15 18.05 -18.06 -27.03
CA LEU A 15 18.66 -17.52 -25.81
C LEU A 15 17.71 -16.61 -25.03
N ALA A 16 16.92 -15.79 -25.71
CA ALA A 16 15.90 -14.95 -25.08
C ALA A 16 14.76 -15.78 -24.46
N LEU A 17 14.31 -16.83 -25.15
CA LEU A 17 13.29 -17.76 -24.66
C LEU A 17 13.80 -18.55 -23.44
N PHE A 18 15.00 -19.13 -23.51
CA PHE A 18 15.59 -19.88 -22.40
C PHE A 18 16.00 -18.98 -21.23
N GLY A 19 16.49 -17.78 -21.49
CA GLY A 19 16.80 -16.78 -20.47
C GLY A 19 15.56 -16.32 -19.70
N GLY A 20 14.42 -16.16 -20.38
CA GLY A 20 13.13 -15.85 -19.74
C GLY A 20 12.63 -16.97 -18.82
N VAL A 21 12.80 -18.24 -19.23
CA VAL A 21 12.43 -19.41 -18.41
C VAL A 21 13.35 -19.54 -17.18
N ALA A 22 14.65 -19.28 -17.34
CA ALA A 22 15.59 -19.26 -16.22
C ALA A 22 15.28 -18.16 -15.19
N TYR A 23 14.87 -16.97 -15.65
CA TYR A 23 14.44 -15.88 -14.76
C TYR A 23 13.15 -16.22 -14.00
N ALA A 24 12.22 -16.93 -14.64
CA ALA A 24 10.98 -17.40 -14.01
C ALA A 24 11.21 -18.51 -12.96
N GLN A 25 12.38 -19.16 -12.98
CA GLN A 25 12.77 -20.25 -12.07
C GLN A 25 13.70 -19.77 -10.95
N ALA A 26 14.03 -18.47 -10.88
CA ALA A 26 14.79 -17.93 -9.76
C ALA A 26 14.02 -18.22 -8.46
N PRO A 27 14.68 -18.80 -7.43
CA PRO A 27 14.03 -19.05 -6.14
C PRO A 27 13.47 -17.72 -5.63
N GLY A 28 12.15 -17.65 -5.46
CA GLY A 28 11.52 -16.50 -4.83
C GLY A 28 12.18 -16.29 -3.47
N ALA A 29 12.46 -15.04 -3.11
CA ALA A 29 13.08 -14.70 -1.83
C ALA A 29 12.38 -15.47 -0.70
N SER A 30 13.13 -16.27 0.06
CA SER A 30 12.61 -17.05 1.16
C SER A 30 11.91 -16.10 2.14
N PRO A 31 10.60 -16.28 2.43
CA PRO A 31 9.89 -15.40 3.35
C PRO A 31 10.60 -15.35 4.70
N VAL A 32 10.71 -14.15 5.27
CA VAL A 32 11.25 -14.02 6.64
C VAL A 32 10.20 -14.60 7.59
N GLU A 33 10.56 -15.65 8.31
CA GLU A 33 9.69 -16.26 9.32
C GLU A 33 9.88 -15.60 10.68
N PHE A 34 8.80 -15.08 11.26
CA PHE A 34 8.84 -14.54 12.62
C PHE A 34 8.83 -15.67 13.66
N PRO A 35 9.85 -15.76 14.54
CA PRO A 35 10.12 -16.95 15.36
C PRO A 35 9.10 -17.24 16.47
N TYR A 36 8.21 -16.31 16.83
CA TYR A 36 7.34 -16.47 18.01
C TYR A 36 5.86 -16.73 17.73
N THR A 37 5.29 -16.18 16.65
CA THR A 37 3.83 -16.20 16.42
C THR A 37 3.41 -16.54 14.99
N GLY A 38 4.38 -16.76 14.10
CA GLY A 38 4.16 -17.00 12.67
C GLY A 38 3.75 -15.73 11.90
N ASN A 39 4.03 -15.73 10.60
CA ASN A 39 3.85 -14.57 9.71
C ASN A 39 2.42 -14.02 9.71
N ARG A 40 1.41 -14.89 9.80
CA ARG A 40 -0.01 -14.51 9.82
C ARG A 40 -0.36 -13.64 11.03
N THR A 41 0.11 -14.02 12.22
CA THR A 41 -0.21 -13.32 13.47
C THR A 41 0.50 -11.97 13.52
N ALA A 42 1.76 -11.90 13.08
CA ALA A 42 2.51 -10.65 12.99
C ALA A 42 1.82 -9.63 12.07
N VAL A 43 1.42 -10.07 10.87
CA VAL A 43 0.64 -9.24 9.93
C VAL A 43 -0.69 -8.83 10.54
N TRP A 44 -1.41 -9.76 11.20
CA TRP A 44 -2.69 -9.46 11.84
C TRP A 44 -2.58 -8.40 12.93
N ILE A 45 -1.59 -8.48 13.82
CA ILE A 45 -1.39 -7.50 14.90
C ILE A 45 -1.15 -6.10 14.32
N VAL A 46 -0.26 -5.99 13.34
CA VAL A 46 0.09 -4.70 12.72
C VAL A 46 -1.09 -4.14 11.91
N ALA A 47 -1.80 -5.01 11.16
CA ALA A 47 -3.01 -4.64 10.43
C ALA A 47 -4.10 -4.11 11.36
N GLN A 48 -4.32 -4.81 12.48
CA GLN A 48 -5.33 -4.44 13.46
C GLN A 48 -5.02 -3.08 14.07
N LEU A 49 -3.76 -2.87 14.47
CA LEU A 49 -3.31 -1.58 15.00
C LEU A 49 -3.53 -0.45 13.99
N HIS A 50 -3.20 -0.66 12.71
CA HIS A 50 -3.42 0.33 11.66
C HIS A 50 -4.92 0.66 11.45
N ILE A 51 -5.78 -0.37 11.39
CA ILE A 51 -7.23 -0.19 11.19
C ILE A 51 -7.89 0.54 12.36
N LEU A 52 -7.45 0.31 13.60
CA LEU A 52 -7.98 1.01 14.78
C LEU A 52 -7.77 2.53 14.66
N PHE A 53 -6.60 2.97 14.18
CA PHE A 53 -6.35 4.39 13.93
C PHE A 53 -7.06 4.92 12.68
N ALA A 54 -7.12 4.11 11.61
CA ALA A 54 -7.82 4.48 10.38
C ALA A 54 -9.32 4.72 10.61
N GLY A 55 -9.97 3.87 11.42
CA GLY A 55 -11.38 4.05 11.80
C GLY A 55 -11.61 5.35 12.57
N PHE A 56 -10.71 5.72 13.47
CA PHE A 56 -10.80 6.99 14.19
C PHE A 56 -10.70 8.20 13.25
N ILE A 57 -9.76 8.17 12.30
CA ILE A 57 -9.58 9.26 11.32
C ILE A 57 -10.74 9.33 10.33
N LEU A 58 -11.43 8.23 10.03
CA LEU A 58 -12.66 8.28 9.23
C LEU A 58 -13.81 8.94 9.99
N GLY A 59 -13.93 8.70 11.30
CA GLY A 59 -15.00 9.27 12.13
C GLY A 59 -14.80 10.75 12.49
N ALA A 60 -13.57 11.17 12.77
CA ALA A 60 -13.29 12.52 13.28
C ALA A 60 -13.69 13.67 12.33
N PRO A 61 -13.45 13.62 11.01
CA PRO A 61 -13.90 14.66 10.07
C PRO A 61 -15.42 14.79 10.02
N ILE A 62 -16.15 13.68 10.11
CA ILE A 62 -17.62 13.71 10.17
C ILE A 62 -18.06 14.47 11.43
N PHE A 63 -17.41 14.21 12.56
CA PHE A 63 -17.68 14.92 13.81
C PHE A 63 -17.34 16.42 13.76
N VAL A 64 -16.24 16.78 13.07
CA VAL A 64 -15.84 18.18 12.85
C VAL A 64 -16.91 18.92 12.05
N VAL A 65 -17.38 18.35 10.93
CA VAL A 65 -18.42 18.95 10.08
C VAL A 65 -19.74 19.12 10.84
N ILE A 66 -20.14 18.13 11.63
CA ILE A 66 -21.35 18.22 12.47
C ILE A 66 -21.20 19.33 13.52
N SER A 67 -20.03 19.45 14.15
CA SER A 67 -19.75 20.47 15.16
C SER A 67 -19.75 21.88 14.57
N GLU A 68 -19.16 22.06 13.39
CA GLU A 68 -19.15 23.33 12.66
C GLU A 68 -20.56 23.75 12.25
N TRP A 69 -21.36 22.81 11.72
CA TRP A 69 -22.75 23.06 11.37
C TRP A 69 -23.61 23.44 12.59
N LEU A 70 -23.40 22.78 13.73
CA LEU A 70 -24.09 23.11 14.97
C LEU A 70 -23.67 24.48 15.52
N GLY A 71 -22.38 24.83 15.40
CA GLY A 71 -21.85 26.15 15.72
C GLY A 71 -22.47 27.25 14.87
N TYR A 72 -22.59 27.02 13.55
CA TYR A 72 -23.25 27.94 12.64
C TYR A 72 -24.73 28.16 13.00
N ARG A 73 -25.47 27.08 13.30
CA ARG A 73 -26.90 27.18 13.66
C ARG A 73 -27.16 27.82 15.02
N LYS A 74 -26.34 27.51 16.03
CA LYS A 74 -26.54 28.02 17.39
C LYS A 74 -25.82 29.34 17.66
N GLN A 75 -24.97 29.80 16.73
CA GLN A 75 -24.11 30.98 16.89
C GLN A 75 -23.27 30.93 18.18
N ASP A 76 -22.94 29.72 18.66
CA ASP A 76 -22.15 29.51 19.87
C ASP A 76 -20.70 29.19 19.51
N PRO A 77 -19.73 30.05 19.88
CA PRO A 77 -18.32 29.87 19.54
C PRO A 77 -17.68 28.63 20.21
N ARG A 78 -18.33 27.99 21.18
CA ARG A 78 -17.82 26.78 21.83
C ARG A 78 -17.74 25.59 20.88
N TYR A 79 -18.70 25.45 19.96
CA TYR A 79 -18.71 24.36 18.98
C TYR A 79 -17.64 24.54 17.90
N ASP A 80 -17.38 25.79 17.49
CA ASP A 80 -16.30 26.10 16.55
C ASP A 80 -14.91 25.84 17.18
N ARG A 81 -14.71 26.18 18.46
CA ARG A 81 -13.49 25.79 19.20
C ARG A 81 -13.33 24.27 19.27
N LEU A 82 -14.41 23.54 19.54
CA LEU A 82 -14.37 22.07 19.58
C LEU A 82 -13.96 21.49 18.22
N ALA A 83 -14.54 21.98 17.13
CA ALA A 83 -14.20 21.55 15.77
C ALA A 83 -12.71 21.77 15.45
N LYS A 84 -12.16 22.93 15.84
CA LYS A 84 -10.73 23.25 15.68
C LYS A 84 -9.81 22.33 16.48
N GLU A 85 -10.12 22.08 17.75
CA GLU A 85 -9.29 21.19 18.58
C GLU A 85 -9.34 19.73 18.09
N VAL A 86 -10.51 19.23 17.68
CA VAL A 86 -10.64 17.88 17.09
C VAL A 86 -9.86 17.80 15.77
N THR A 87 -9.88 18.84 14.94
CA THR A 87 -9.10 18.88 13.70
C THR A 87 -7.59 18.80 13.98
N LYS A 88 -7.08 19.55 14.97
CA LYS A 88 -5.66 19.45 15.38
C LYS A 88 -5.29 18.03 15.79
N VAL A 89 -6.11 17.40 16.64
CA VAL A 89 -5.87 16.01 17.09
C VAL A 89 -5.93 15.04 15.91
N THR A 90 -6.86 15.25 14.97
CA THR A 90 -7.00 14.42 13.76
C THR A 90 -5.76 14.49 12.87
N VAL A 91 -5.18 15.68 12.70
CA VAL A 91 -3.94 15.85 11.91
C VAL A 91 -2.75 15.13 12.57
N ILE A 92 -2.63 15.18 13.90
CA ILE A 92 -1.59 14.45 14.63
C ILE A 92 -1.76 12.93 14.45
N LEU A 93 -3.00 12.45 14.55
CA LEU A 93 -3.33 11.04 14.36
C LEU A 93 -3.12 10.58 12.91
N TYR A 94 -3.31 11.46 11.93
CA TYR A 94 -3.02 11.15 10.52
C TYR A 94 -1.57 10.74 10.31
N SER A 95 -0.63 11.45 10.95
CA SER A 95 0.78 11.08 10.93
C SER A 95 1.04 9.72 11.58
N MET A 96 0.39 9.42 12.72
CA MET A 96 0.52 8.11 13.38
C MET A 96 -0.02 6.97 12.50
N THR A 97 -1.14 7.20 11.82
CA THR A 97 -1.72 6.24 10.87
C THR A 97 -0.83 6.02 9.67
N ALA A 98 -0.19 7.07 9.15
CA ALA A 98 0.77 6.95 8.06
C ALA A 98 2.00 6.12 8.48
N LEU A 99 2.54 6.34 9.69
CA LEU A 99 3.67 5.55 10.22
C LEU A 99 3.29 4.08 10.38
N THR A 100 2.12 3.79 10.95
CA THR A 100 1.65 2.41 11.16
C THR A 100 1.29 1.72 9.84
N GLY A 101 0.77 2.46 8.86
CA GLY A 101 0.49 1.94 7.51
C GLY A 101 1.77 1.67 6.72
N GLY A 102 2.77 2.54 6.84
CA GLY A 102 4.11 2.30 6.30
C GLY A 102 4.74 1.05 6.90
N LEU A 103 4.71 0.92 8.23
CA LEU A 103 5.15 -0.28 8.94
C LEU A 103 4.41 -1.55 8.45
N PHE A 104 3.09 -1.47 8.26
CA PHE A 104 2.30 -2.58 7.75
C PHE A 104 2.77 -3.06 6.37
N ILE A 105 3.06 -2.14 5.45
CA ILE A 105 3.61 -2.48 4.13
C ILE A 105 4.98 -3.16 4.25
N PHE A 106 5.88 -2.65 5.10
CA PHE A 106 7.18 -3.28 5.31
C PHE A 106 7.06 -4.70 5.87
N VAL A 107 6.16 -4.92 6.82
CA VAL A 107 5.91 -6.25 7.39
C VAL A 107 5.35 -7.20 6.33
N LEU A 108 4.40 -6.74 5.50
CA LEU A 108 3.86 -7.54 4.38
C LEU A 108 4.94 -7.90 3.34
N LEU A 109 5.83 -6.96 3.02
CA LEU A 109 6.92 -7.19 2.06
C LEU A 109 7.87 -8.28 2.57
N ALA A 110 8.20 -8.27 3.86
CA ALA A 110 9.10 -9.23 4.49
C ALA A 110 8.47 -10.62 4.66
N THR A 111 7.19 -10.67 5.03
CA THR A 111 6.50 -11.94 5.36
C THR A 111 5.80 -12.61 4.17
N TYR A 112 5.39 -11.84 3.16
CA TYR A 112 4.64 -12.32 2.00
C TYR A 112 5.13 -11.66 0.68
N PRO A 113 6.36 -11.96 0.22
CA PRO A 113 6.95 -11.33 -0.96
C PRO A 113 6.20 -11.66 -2.26
N GLN A 114 5.71 -12.90 -2.42
CA GLN A 114 4.98 -13.32 -3.62
C GLN A 114 3.63 -12.60 -3.77
N PHE A 115 2.90 -12.45 -2.67
CA PHE A 115 1.63 -11.70 -2.64
C PHE A 115 1.86 -10.23 -2.98
N THR A 116 2.87 -9.60 -2.37
CA THR A 116 3.13 -8.18 -2.60
C THR A 116 3.64 -7.90 -4.02
N THR A 117 4.42 -8.81 -4.60
CA THR A 117 4.85 -8.73 -6.01
C THR A 117 3.64 -8.84 -6.96
N TRP A 118 2.72 -9.77 -6.69
CA TRP A 118 1.47 -9.87 -7.45
C TRP A 118 0.64 -8.59 -7.37
N LEU A 119 0.53 -8.01 -6.18
CA LEU A 119 -0.19 -6.76 -5.94
C LEU A 119 0.45 -5.60 -6.73
N ILE A 120 1.77 -5.41 -6.64
CA ILE A 120 2.46 -4.35 -7.39
C ILE A 120 2.24 -4.51 -8.90
N ASN A 121 2.36 -5.72 -9.45
CA ASN A 121 2.17 -5.97 -10.88
C ASN A 121 0.74 -5.68 -11.35
N HIS A 122 -0.28 -6.00 -10.54
CA HIS A 122 -1.67 -5.77 -10.90
C HIS A 122 -2.04 -4.28 -10.81
N PHE A 123 -1.66 -3.61 -9.72
CA PHE A 123 -1.95 -2.19 -9.50
C PHE A 123 -1.06 -1.26 -10.35
N TYR A 124 0.08 -1.73 -10.88
CA TYR A 124 0.89 -0.97 -11.84
C TYR A 124 0.06 -0.51 -13.06
N LEU A 125 -0.90 -1.32 -13.50
CA LEU A 125 -1.79 -0.94 -14.60
C LEU A 125 -2.69 0.26 -14.27
N LEU A 126 -3.08 0.43 -13.01
CA LEU A 126 -3.84 1.61 -12.57
C LEU A 126 -2.96 2.87 -12.58
N PHE A 127 -1.71 2.78 -12.15
CA PHE A 127 -0.77 3.91 -12.16
C PHE A 127 -0.27 4.26 -13.57
N ALA A 128 -0.04 3.26 -14.42
CA ALA A 128 0.41 3.45 -15.80
C ALA A 128 -0.74 3.85 -16.75
N GLY A 129 -1.96 3.38 -16.50
CA GLY A 129 -3.16 3.73 -17.26
C GLY A 129 -3.49 5.22 -17.21
N TYR A 130 -3.20 5.90 -16.11
CA TYR A 130 -3.39 7.34 -15.96
C TYR A 130 -2.48 8.19 -16.88
N ARG A 131 -1.36 7.64 -17.37
CA ARG A 131 -0.42 8.35 -18.28
C ARG A 131 -0.81 8.26 -19.76
N ARG A 132 -1.81 7.47 -20.15
CA ARG A 132 -2.23 7.31 -21.57
C ARG A 132 -3.47 8.11 -21.98
N GLY A 133 -3.95 9.02 -21.13
CA GLY A 133 -5.17 9.82 -21.35
C GLY A 133 -4.96 11.34 -21.51
N LEU A 134 -3.72 11.81 -21.71
CA LEU A 134 -3.38 13.20 -22.05
C LEU A 134 -2.56 13.22 -23.34
#